data_AF-A0A498HT07-F1
#
_entry.id   AF-A0A498HT07-F1
#
_cell.length_a   1.000
_cell.length_b   1.000
_cell.length_c   1.000
_cell.angle_alpha   90.00
_cell.angle_beta   90.00
_cell.angle_gamma   90.00
#
_symmetry.space_group_name_H-M   'P 1'
#
loop_
_entity.id
_entity.type
_entity.pdbx_description
1 polymer ?
#
loop_
_entity_poly.entity_id
_entity_poly.type
_entity_poly.pdbx_seq_one_letter_code
_entity_poly.pdbx_strand_id
1 'polypeptide(L)'
;MVQCHPEEAGNWIWYANFEMKNGDIARARNVFERAVKKVPLADDDGAEQLFEAFAEFEQWCKDIELCKLDVEDASQISNSS
;
A
#
# COMPACT_ATOMS: atom_id res chain seq x y z
N MET A 1 30.64 14.55 -6.18
CA MET A 1 30.18 13.31 -6.85
C MET A 1 28.87 12.95 -6.17
N VAL A 2 27.78 13.52 -6.64
CA VAL A 2 26.42 13.27 -6.13
C VAL A 2 25.66 12.78 -7.33
N GLN A 3 25.03 11.60 -7.24
CA GLN A 3 23.68 11.27 -7.75
C GLN A 3 23.38 9.81 -7.34
N CYS A 4 23.38 9.49 -6.04
CA CYS A 4 22.55 8.38 -5.56
C CYS A 4 21.20 9.02 -5.28
N HIS A 5 20.28 8.99 -6.25
CA HIS A 5 18.96 9.63 -6.12
C HIS A 5 18.10 8.80 -5.17
N PRO A 6 17.98 9.19 -3.88
CA PRO A 6 17.10 8.50 -2.93
C PRO A 6 15.63 8.80 -3.25
N GLU A 7 15.38 9.73 -4.19
CA GLU A 7 14.06 10.11 -4.66
C GLU A 7 13.35 8.99 -5.41
N GLU A 8 14.04 7.98 -5.99
CA GLU A 8 13.33 6.91 -6.69
C GLU A 8 12.45 6.10 -5.73
N ALA A 9 13.00 5.60 -4.62
CA ALA A 9 12.23 4.87 -3.60
C ALA A 9 11.13 5.75 -2.98
N GLY A 10 11.46 7.00 -2.63
CA GLY A 10 10.48 7.96 -2.10
C GLY A 10 9.33 8.26 -3.07
N ASN A 11 9.61 8.39 -4.37
CA ASN A 11 8.60 8.61 -5.40
C ASN A 11 7.68 7.39 -5.58
N TRP A 12 8.21 6.17 -5.50
CA TRP A 12 7.40 4.95 -5.53
C TRP A 12 6.47 4.87 -4.32
N ILE A 13 6.96 5.21 -3.13
CA ILE A 13 6.17 5.22 -1.89
C ILE A 13 5.06 6.27 -1.94
N TRP A 14 5.37 7.47 -2.40
CA TRP A 14 4.37 8.52 -2.59
C TRP A 14 3.30 8.10 -3.61
N TYR A 15 3.71 7.49 -4.72
CA TYR A 15 2.80 7.02 -5.75
C TYR A 15 1.90 5.87 -5.25
N ALA A 16 2.44 4.92 -4.49
CA ALA A 16 1.66 3.86 -3.87
C ALA A 16 0.63 4.42 -2.86
N ASN A 17 1.05 5.35 -2.01
CA ASN A 17 0.17 6.04 -1.06
C ASN A 17 -0.96 6.83 -1.75
N PHE A 18 -0.67 7.43 -2.90
CA PHE A 18 -1.68 8.12 -3.72
C PHE A 18 -2.73 7.14 -4.26
N GLU A 19 -2.31 6.01 -4.83
CA GLU A 19 -3.22 4.97 -5.32
C GLU A 19 -4.06 4.36 -4.18
N MET A 20 -3.48 4.18 -2.99
CA MET A 20 -4.21 3.77 -1.78
C MET A 20 -5.28 4.78 -1.40
N LYS A 21 -4.96 6.08 -1.35
CA LYS A 21 -5.95 7.13 -1.02
C LYS A 21 -7.11 7.19 -2.02
N ASN A 22 -6.88 6.79 -3.27
CA ASN A 22 -7.94 6.70 -4.28
C ASN A 22 -8.82 5.44 -4.14
N GLY A 23 -8.49 4.51 -3.23
CA GLY A 23 -9.21 3.25 -3.03
C GLY A 23 -8.75 2.11 -3.94
N ASP A 24 -7.70 2.32 -4.75
CA ASP A 24 -7.22 1.37 -5.76
C ASP A 24 -6.09 0.47 -5.20
N ILE A 25 -6.45 -0.45 -4.30
CA ILE A 25 -5.53 -1.41 -3.65
C ILE A 25 -4.76 -2.24 -4.69
N ALA A 26 -5.44 -2.68 -5.76
CA ALA A 26 -4.84 -3.50 -6.80
C ALA A 26 -3.69 -2.77 -7.52
N ARG A 27 -3.83 -1.45 -7.72
CA ARG A 27 -2.78 -0.62 -8.32
C ARG A 27 -1.64 -0.40 -7.35
N ALA A 28 -1.93 -0.06 -6.10
CA ALA A 28 -0.90 0.12 -5.07
C ALA A 28 0.02 -1.11 -4.96
N ARG A 29 -0.54 -2.34 -4.99
CA ARG A 29 0.25 -3.58 -5.02
C ARG A 29 1.19 -3.66 -6.24
N ASN A 30 0.69 -3.32 -7.42
CA ASN A 30 1.50 -3.33 -8.64
C ASN A 30 2.65 -2.31 -8.55
N VAL A 31 2.40 -1.15 -7.94
CA VAL A 31 3.42 -0.13 -7.70
C VAL A 31 4.52 -0.66 -6.78
N PHE A 32 4.17 -1.29 -5.66
CA PHE A 32 5.14 -1.92 -4.76
C PHE A 32 5.96 -3.01 -5.45
N GLU A 33 5.33 -3.91 -6.21
CA GLU A 33 6.06 -4.95 -6.98
C GLU A 33 7.07 -4.37 -7.98
N ARG A 34 6.70 -3.26 -8.63
CA ARG A 34 7.60 -2.57 -9.56
C ARG A 34 8.72 -1.86 -8.82
N ALA A 35 8.44 -1.28 -7.68
CA ALA A 35 9.43 -0.63 -6.83
C ALA A 35 10.45 -1.64 -6.30
N VAL A 36 10.03 -2.81 -5.80
CA VAL A 36 10.95 -3.91 -5.38
C VAL A 36 11.83 -4.39 -6.53
N LYS A 37 11.30 -4.44 -7.77
CA LYS A 37 12.09 -4.82 -8.95
C LYS A 37 13.07 -3.74 -9.40
N LYS A 38 12.80 -2.48 -9.06
CA LYS A 38 13.54 -1.31 -9.55
C LYS A 38 14.60 -0.85 -8.56
N VAL A 39 14.28 -0.88 -7.27
CA VAL A 39 15.20 -0.61 -6.16
C VAL A 39 16.05 -1.86 -5.94
N PRO A 40 17.36 -1.82 -6.19
CA PRO A 40 18.23 -2.93 -5.86
C PRO A 40 18.18 -3.20 -4.36
N LEU A 41 18.02 -4.46 -3.94
CA LEU A 41 18.12 -4.86 -2.53
C LEU A 41 19.51 -4.58 -1.91
N ALA A 42 20.46 -4.12 -2.72
CA ALA A 42 21.78 -3.68 -2.29
C ALA A 42 21.79 -2.22 -1.77
N ASP A 43 20.74 -1.44 -2.05
CA ASP A 43 20.53 -0.12 -1.45
C ASP A 43 19.70 -0.30 -0.16
N ASP A 44 20.40 -0.51 0.96
CA ASP A 44 19.79 -0.73 2.29
C ASP A 44 18.74 0.36 2.63
N ASP A 45 19.04 1.65 2.43
CA ASP A 45 18.14 2.76 2.72
C ASP A 45 16.86 2.78 1.87
N GLY A 46 16.95 2.36 0.60
CA GLY A 46 15.82 2.37 -0.33
C GLY A 46 14.89 1.17 -0.12
N ALA A 47 15.47 0.02 0.22
CA ALA A 47 14.71 -1.18 0.54
C ALA A 47 13.96 -1.03 1.87
N GLU A 48 14.61 -0.46 2.91
CA GLU A 48 14.00 -0.25 4.23
C GLU A 48 12.73 0.59 4.15
N GLN A 49 12.78 1.75 3.47
CA GLN A 49 11.61 2.61 3.26
C GLN A 49 10.47 1.91 2.52
N LEU A 50 10.81 1.01 1.59
CA LEU A 50 9.81 0.26 0.83
C LEU A 50 9.10 -0.79 1.70
N PHE A 51 9.84 -1.48 2.57
CA PHE A 51 9.29 -2.45 3.50
C PHE A 51 8.40 -1.79 4.56
N GLU A 52 8.81 -0.63 5.08
CA GLU A 52 8.00 0.14 6.03
C GLU A 52 6.66 0.57 5.39
N ALA A 53 6.70 1.13 4.17
CA ALA A 53 5.51 1.50 3.43
C ALA A 53 4.62 0.27 3.09
N PHE A 54 5.21 -0.90 2.84
CA PHE A 54 4.45 -2.13 2.61
C PHE A 54 3.74 -2.63 3.86
N ALA A 55 4.35 -2.48 5.05
CA ALA A 55 3.72 -2.83 6.31
C ALA A 55 2.50 -1.93 6.61
N GLU A 56 2.62 -0.62 6.36
CA GLU A 56 1.49 0.30 6.45
C GLU A 56 0.36 -0.07 5.48
N PHE A 57 0.71 -0.47 4.25
CA PHE A 57 -0.25 -0.94 3.25
C PHE A 57 -1.02 -2.19 3.69
N GLU A 58 -0.35 -3.19 4.28
CA GLU A 58 -1.04 -4.38 4.81
C GLU A 58 -2.00 -4.05 5.94
N GLN A 59 -1.62 -3.11 6.81
CA GLN A 59 -2.49 -2.68 7.91
C GLN A 59 -3.74 -1.97 7.37
N TRP A 60 -3.58 -1.11 6.37
CA TRP A 60 -4.68 -0.41 5.73
C TRP A 60 -5.65 -1.34 4.98
N CYS A 61 -5.12 -2.39 4.33
CA CYS A 61 -5.97 -3.40 3.69
C CYS A 61 -6.86 -4.13 4.71
N LYS A 62 -6.34 -4.46 5.90
CA LYS A 62 -7.13 -5.08 6.97
C LYS A 62 -8.28 -4.19 7.44
N ASP A 63 -8.03 -2.89 7.55
CA ASP A 63 -9.07 -1.93 7.97
C ASP A 63 -10.17 -1.79 6.91
N ILE A 64 -9.82 -1.79 5.61
CA ILE A 64 -10.82 -1.80 4.53
C ILE A 64 -11.63 -3.09 4.52
N GLU A 65 -10.99 -4.23 4.75
CA GLU A 65 -11.67 -5.51 4.80
C GLU A 65 -12.64 -5.58 5.99
N LEU A 66 -12.25 -5.02 7.13
CA LEU A 66 -13.12 -4.88 8.30
C LEU A 66 -14.32 -3.97 8.01
N CYS A 67 -14.11 -2.81 7.37
CA CYS A 67 -15.20 -1.90 7.03
C CYS A 67 -16.21 -2.49 6.05
N LYS A 68 -15.84 -3.47 5.22
CA LYS A 68 -16.81 -4.18 4.36
C LYS A 68 -17.67 -5.14 5.16
N LEU A 69 -17.08 -5.79 6.16
CA LEU A 69 -17.77 -6.77 7.01
C LEU A 69 -18.93 -6.14 7.82
N ASP A 70 -18.73 -4.91 8.34
CA ASP A 70 -19.74 -4.21 9.14
C ASP A 70 -21.02 -3.84 8.35
N VAL A 71 -20.94 -3.69 7.02
CA VAL A 71 -22.10 -3.29 6.21
C VAL A 71 -23.02 -4.48 5.90
N GLU A 72 -22.46 -5.69 5.80
CA GLU A 72 -23.23 -6.90 5.47
C GLU A 72 -24.06 -7.39 6.67
N ASP A 73 -23.54 -7.26 7.90
CA ASP A 73 -24.25 -7.67 9.12
C ASP A 73 -25.50 -6.81 9.39
N ALA A 74 -25.45 -5.50 9.08
CA ALA A 74 -26.60 -4.61 9.21
C ALA A 74 -27.74 -4.94 8.23
N SER A 75 -27.44 -5.56 7.08
CA SER A 75 -28.44 -5.90 6.05
C SER A 75 -29.26 -7.15 6.37
N GLN A 76 -28.78 -8.01 7.27
CA GLN A 76 -29.45 -9.27 7.63
C GLN A 76 -30.47 -9.10 8.77
N ILE A 77 -30.43 -7.99 9.52
CA ILE A 77 -31.32 -7.76 10.68
C ILE A 77 -32.72 -7.25 10.23
N SER A 78 -32.85 -6.65 9.04
CA SER A 78 -34.12 -6.07 8.57
C SER A 78 -35.11 -7.08 7.96
N ASN A 79 -34.67 -8.30 7.63
CA ASN A 79 -35.53 -9.34 7.02
C ASN A 79 -36.05 -10.37 8.04
N SER A 80 -35.78 -10.17 9.33
CA SER A 80 -36.30 -10.99 10.43
C SER A 80 -37.41 -10.23 11.17
N SER A 81 -38.53 -9.95 10.52
CA SER A 81 -39.78 -9.47 11.14
C SER A 81 -40.98 -10.12 10.46
#